data_AF-A0A0R0JFU4-F1
#
_entry.id   AF-A0A0R0JFU4-F1
#
_cell.length_a   1.000
_cell.length_b   1.000
_cell.length_c   1.000
_cell.angle_alpha   90.00
_cell.angle_beta   90.00
_cell.angle_gamma   90.00
#
_symmetry.space_group_name_H-M   'P 1'
#
loop_
_entity.id
_entity.type
_entity.pdbx_description
1 polymer ?
#
loop_
_entity_poly.entity_id
_entity_poly.type
_entity_poly.pdbx_seq_one_letter_code
_entity_poly.pdbx_strand_id
1 'polypeptide(L)'
;MAKVCWPYFDPEYENFSNRMNPPRVSVDNASCHDCTLIKIDSVNKPGILLEVVQILTDLDFVITKAYISSDGGWFMDVFHVTDQQGKKITDSKTIDLIEKALGPKSKSTEGVKNWPSKHVGVHSVGDYTAIELIGRDRPGLLSEISAVLANLHFNVFAAEVWTHNRRIACVLYVNDATNQVADDPKRLSLMEEQLNNILRGCDGEKVARTSFSMGSTHMDRRLHQMLFADRDYESYAVAREVDSPPSLRPRITIERCEEKGYSVVSVKCKDRAKLMFDIVCTLTDMQYVVFHATVSSDGPYALQVCYIDIVFCMLIYESCKEEIE
;
A
#
# COMPACT_ATOMS: atom_id res chain seq x y z
N MET A 1 52.39 0.10 20.94
CA MET A 1 51.68 1.10 20.10
C MET A 1 50.76 0.34 19.16
N ALA A 2 49.47 0.26 19.48
CA ALA A 2 48.50 -0.39 18.62
C ALA A 2 48.13 0.55 17.46
N LYS A 3 48.31 0.09 16.22
CA LYS A 3 47.87 0.80 15.02
C LYS A 3 46.34 0.74 14.99
N VAL A 4 45.69 1.85 15.33
CA VAL A 4 44.25 2.02 15.12
C VAL A 4 44.03 2.02 13.61
N CYS A 5 43.52 0.91 13.09
CA CYS A 5 43.10 0.79 11.70
C CYS A 5 41.69 1.36 11.61
N TRP A 6 41.57 2.62 11.18
CA TRP A 6 40.27 3.17 10.82
C TRP A 6 39.74 2.41 9.59
N PRO A 7 38.48 1.98 9.55
CA PRO A 7 37.90 1.42 8.34
C PRO A 7 38.06 2.45 7.22
N TYR A 8 38.60 2.01 6.08
CA TYR A 8 38.76 2.85 4.89
C TYR A 8 37.37 3.30 4.42
N PHE A 9 37.05 4.56 4.65
CA PHE A 9 35.87 5.20 4.09
C PHE A 9 36.24 5.72 2.71
N ASP A 10 35.60 5.16 1.67
CA ASP A 10 35.77 5.61 0.30
C ASP A 10 34.92 6.88 0.06
N PRO A 11 35.54 8.06 -0.16
CA PRO A 11 34.81 9.29 -0.43
C PRO A 11 34.04 9.26 -1.77
N GLU A 12 34.27 8.27 -2.64
CA GLU A 12 33.42 8.06 -3.82
C GLU A 12 32.00 7.66 -3.43
N TYR A 13 31.80 6.99 -2.28
CA TYR A 13 30.50 6.56 -1.79
C TYR A 13 29.53 7.74 -1.55
N GLU A 14 30.02 8.86 -1.01
CA GLU A 14 29.20 10.08 -0.85
C GLU A 14 28.85 10.75 -2.19
N ASN A 15 29.72 10.63 -3.20
CA ASN A 15 29.47 11.16 -4.53
C ASN A 15 28.39 10.38 -5.29
N PHE A 16 28.14 9.11 -4.96
CA PHE A 16 27.05 8.33 -5.57
C PHE A 16 25.66 8.83 -5.15
N SER A 17 25.50 9.35 -3.92
CA SER A 17 24.26 9.99 -3.43
C SER A 17 23.88 11.22 -4.25
N ASN A 18 24.89 11.96 -4.66
CA ASN A 18 24.72 13.11 -5.56
C ASN A 18 24.42 12.70 -7.01
N ARG A 19 24.73 11.46 -7.43
CA ARG A 19 24.42 10.93 -8.76
C ARG A 19 23.04 10.27 -8.85
N MET A 20 22.56 9.71 -7.75
CA MET A 20 21.23 9.08 -7.64
C MET A 20 20.13 10.07 -7.20
N ASN A 21 20.51 11.30 -6.89
CA ASN A 21 19.60 12.42 -6.72
C ASN A 21 19.77 13.38 -7.92
N PRO A 22 18.73 13.58 -8.74
CA PRO A 22 17.35 13.18 -8.51
C PRO A 22 17.04 11.72 -8.94
N PRO A 23 15.94 11.12 -8.44
CA PRO A 23 15.53 9.76 -8.79
C PRO A 23 15.46 9.59 -10.32
N ARG A 24 15.97 8.47 -10.81
CA ARG A 24 15.98 8.11 -12.22
C ARG A 24 15.04 6.93 -12.43
N VAL A 25 14.14 7.10 -13.38
CA VAL A 25 13.20 6.05 -13.79
C VAL A 25 13.48 5.79 -15.25
N SER A 26 13.59 4.53 -15.63
CA SER A 26 13.73 4.14 -17.03
C SER A 26 12.79 2.99 -17.35
N VAL A 27 12.15 3.07 -18.51
CA VAL A 27 11.26 2.04 -19.03
C VAL A 27 11.93 1.34 -20.20
N ASP A 28 12.02 0.02 -20.12
CA ASP A 28 12.73 -0.84 -21.06
C ASP A 28 11.78 -1.91 -21.60
N ASN A 29 11.41 -1.78 -22.87
CA ASN A 29 10.56 -2.72 -23.60
C ASN A 29 11.36 -3.69 -24.49
N ALA A 30 12.68 -3.56 -24.55
CA ALA A 30 13.55 -4.33 -25.44
C ALA A 30 14.16 -5.56 -24.76
N SER A 31 14.48 -5.46 -23.47
CA SER A 31 15.20 -6.53 -22.74
C SER A 31 14.38 -7.78 -22.45
N CYS A 32 13.05 -7.69 -22.43
CA CYS A 32 12.16 -8.85 -22.28
C CYS A 32 11.11 -8.83 -23.38
N HIS A 33 10.72 -9.99 -23.93
CA HIS A 33 9.72 -10.06 -25.01
C HIS A 33 8.29 -9.91 -24.49
N ASP A 34 8.01 -10.34 -23.26
CA ASP A 34 6.63 -10.55 -22.77
C ASP A 34 6.17 -9.47 -21.78
N CYS A 35 7.08 -8.66 -21.23
CA CYS A 35 6.75 -7.62 -20.27
C CYS A 35 7.61 -6.36 -20.44
N THR A 36 7.16 -5.28 -19.81
CA THR A 36 7.86 -4.00 -19.74
C THR A 36 8.67 -3.95 -18.45
N LEU A 37 9.94 -3.57 -18.52
CA LEU A 37 10.79 -3.40 -17.35
C LEU A 37 10.76 -1.94 -16.92
N ILE A 38 10.43 -1.69 -15.65
CA ILE A 38 10.57 -0.38 -15.01
C ILE A 38 11.74 -0.48 -14.04
N LYS A 39 12.78 0.31 -14.27
CA LYS A 39 13.97 0.39 -13.40
C LYS A 39 13.97 1.72 -12.67
N ILE A 40 14.17 1.68 -11.37
CA ILE A 40 14.11 2.84 -10.49
C ILE A 40 15.41 2.89 -9.70
N ASP A 41 16.17 3.96 -9.90
CA ASP A 41 17.41 4.24 -9.19
C ASP A 41 17.22 5.54 -8.39
N SER A 42 17.36 5.47 -7.07
CA SER A 42 17.23 6.67 -6.23
C SER A 42 17.94 6.51 -4.88
N VAL A 43 17.98 7.60 -4.11
CA VAL A 43 18.38 7.54 -2.69
C VAL A 43 17.28 6.84 -1.89
N ASN A 44 17.67 5.85 -1.07
CA ASN A 44 16.75 5.13 -0.19
C ASN A 44 16.13 6.09 0.83
N LYS A 45 14.80 6.13 0.86
CA LYS A 45 14.03 6.91 1.82
C LYS A 45 13.02 5.97 2.50
N PRO A 46 12.70 6.19 3.78
CA PRO A 46 11.65 5.43 4.44
C PRO A 46 10.35 5.44 3.62
N GLY A 47 9.82 4.26 3.30
CA GLY A 47 8.54 4.10 2.59
C GLY A 47 8.60 4.21 1.06
N ILE A 48 9.77 4.40 0.44
CA ILE A 48 9.88 4.55 -1.02
C ILE A 48 9.35 3.32 -1.80
N LEU A 49 9.60 2.10 -1.31
CA LEU A 49 9.07 0.89 -1.93
C LEU A 49 7.54 0.90 -1.97
N LEU A 50 6.90 1.31 -0.87
CA LEU A 50 5.45 1.38 -0.78
C LEU A 50 4.90 2.46 -1.74
N GLU A 51 5.55 3.62 -1.82
CA GLU A 51 5.18 4.69 -2.77
C GLU A 51 5.24 4.20 -4.23
N VAL A 52 6.32 3.50 -4.60
CA VAL A 52 6.48 2.92 -5.94
C VAL A 52 5.37 1.91 -6.23
N VAL A 53 5.15 0.96 -5.32
CA VAL A 53 4.14 -0.09 -5.52
C VAL A 53 2.72 0.49 -5.56
N GLN A 54 2.46 1.55 -4.79
CA GLN A 54 1.20 2.34 -4.86
C GLN A 54 0.99 2.93 -6.25
N ILE A 55 1.99 3.62 -6.80
CA ILE A 55 1.89 4.26 -8.12
C ILE A 55 1.67 3.21 -9.22
N LEU A 56 2.40 2.09 -9.18
CA LEU A 56 2.21 1.01 -10.15
C LEU A 56 0.82 0.36 -10.04
N THR A 57 0.30 0.26 -8.82
CA THR A 57 -1.05 -0.27 -8.55
C THR A 57 -2.14 0.69 -9.03
N ASP A 58 -1.96 2.00 -8.86
CA ASP A 58 -2.89 3.05 -9.33
C ASP A 58 -2.96 3.12 -10.86
N LEU A 59 -1.90 2.72 -11.55
CA LEU A 59 -1.87 2.58 -13.00
C LEU A 59 -2.45 1.25 -13.50
N ASP A 60 -3.02 0.44 -12.60
CA ASP A 60 -3.57 -0.89 -12.89
C ASP A 60 -2.56 -1.84 -13.53
N PHE A 61 -1.27 -1.66 -13.27
CA PHE A 61 -0.23 -2.57 -13.75
C PHE A 61 -0.15 -3.84 -12.92
N VAL A 62 0.11 -4.94 -13.60
CA VAL A 62 0.35 -6.25 -12.99
C VAL A 62 1.84 -6.47 -12.89
N ILE A 63 2.36 -6.57 -11.66
CA ILE A 63 3.77 -6.88 -11.39
C ILE A 63 3.94 -8.40 -11.42
N THR A 64 4.61 -8.92 -12.44
CA THR A 64 4.84 -10.36 -12.61
C THR A 64 6.14 -10.82 -11.95
N LYS A 65 7.16 -9.95 -11.95
CA LYS A 65 8.44 -10.18 -11.26
C LYS A 65 8.98 -8.87 -10.72
N ALA A 66 9.65 -8.90 -9.58
CA ALA A 66 10.37 -7.74 -9.09
C ALA A 66 11.64 -8.15 -8.37
N TYR A 67 12.67 -7.30 -8.51
CA TYR A 67 13.92 -7.38 -7.76
C TYR A 67 14.08 -6.06 -7.02
N ILE A 68 14.11 -6.15 -5.69
CA ILE A 68 14.16 -4.99 -4.80
C ILE A 68 15.52 -5.00 -4.10
N SER A 69 16.19 -3.87 -4.12
CA SER A 69 17.49 -3.69 -3.45
C SER A 69 17.63 -2.29 -2.88
N SER A 70 17.53 -2.20 -1.56
CA SER A 70 17.55 -0.95 -0.79
C SER A 70 18.77 -0.83 0.15
N ASP A 71 19.91 -1.39 -0.26
CA ASP A 71 21.13 -1.44 0.56
C ASP A 71 21.88 -0.11 0.59
N GLY A 72 22.57 0.16 1.70
CA GLY A 72 23.64 1.16 1.74
C GLY A 72 23.21 2.60 1.47
N GLY A 73 21.91 2.93 1.59
CA GLY A 73 21.37 4.26 1.27
C GLY A 73 20.89 4.41 -0.17
N TRP A 74 20.90 3.34 -0.96
CA TRP A 74 20.46 3.29 -2.35
C TRP A 74 19.14 2.53 -2.47
N PHE A 75 18.34 2.87 -3.46
CA PHE A 75 17.11 2.17 -3.84
C PHE A 75 17.17 1.88 -5.34
N MET A 76 17.46 0.62 -5.68
CA MET A 76 17.67 0.13 -7.04
C MET A 76 16.75 -1.06 -7.29
N ASP A 77 15.59 -0.76 -7.85
CA ASP A 77 14.52 -1.74 -8.01
C ASP A 77 14.16 -1.93 -9.48
N VAL A 78 13.85 -3.18 -9.84
CA VAL A 78 13.43 -3.56 -11.19
C VAL A 78 12.10 -4.29 -11.11
N PHE A 79 11.08 -3.73 -11.75
CA PHE A 79 9.73 -4.29 -11.84
C PHE A 79 9.45 -4.75 -13.27
N HIS A 80 9.00 -5.99 -13.42
CA HIS A 80 8.49 -6.55 -14.65
C HIS A 80 6.97 -6.41 -14.64
N VAL A 81 6.46 -5.51 -15.47
CA VAL A 81 5.07 -5.11 -15.46
C VAL A 81 4.38 -5.41 -16.80
N THR A 82 3.10 -5.69 -16.71
CA THR A 82 2.19 -5.81 -17.86
C THR A 82 0.90 -5.03 -17.57
N ASP A 83 0.10 -4.79 -18.61
CA ASP A 83 -1.29 -4.38 -18.43
C ASP A 83 -2.14 -5.52 -17.84
N GLN A 84 -3.41 -5.24 -17.54
CA GLN A 84 -4.36 -6.24 -17.02
C GLN A 84 -4.65 -7.38 -18.00
N GLN A 85 -4.30 -7.24 -19.28
CA GLN A 85 -4.44 -8.27 -20.31
C GLN A 85 -3.13 -9.05 -20.53
N GLY A 86 -2.08 -8.79 -19.73
CA GLY A 86 -0.79 -9.46 -19.81
C GLY A 86 0.10 -8.97 -20.97
N LYS A 87 -0.18 -7.81 -21.55
CA LYS A 87 0.64 -7.22 -22.63
C LYS A 87 1.59 -6.17 -22.08
N LYS A 88 2.61 -5.87 -22.89
CA LYS A 88 3.56 -4.77 -22.63
C LYS A 88 2.87 -3.41 -22.61
N ILE A 89 3.43 -2.52 -21.80
CA ILE A 89 3.07 -1.11 -21.76
C ILE A 89 3.88 -0.40 -22.84
N THR A 90 3.28 -0.19 -24.01
CA THR A 90 3.93 0.48 -25.14
C THR A 90 3.42 1.89 -25.40
N ASP A 91 2.40 2.32 -24.67
CA ASP A 91 1.83 3.66 -24.84
C ASP A 91 2.79 4.73 -24.30
N SER A 92 3.18 5.66 -25.17
CA SER A 92 4.13 6.71 -24.82
C SER A 92 3.59 7.61 -23.71
N LYS A 93 2.27 7.89 -23.68
CA LYS A 93 1.70 8.77 -22.64
C LYS A 93 1.75 8.08 -21.29
N THR A 94 1.42 6.80 -21.22
CA THR A 94 1.58 6.00 -20.01
C THR A 94 3.02 5.95 -19.54
N ILE A 95 4.00 5.79 -20.44
CA ILE A 95 5.43 5.83 -20.10
C ILE A 95 5.84 7.19 -19.54
N ASP A 96 5.45 8.28 -20.20
CA ASP A 96 5.72 9.65 -19.73
C ASP A 96 5.09 9.91 -18.35
N LEU A 97 3.92 9.33 -18.10
CA LEU A 97 3.23 9.40 -16.81
C LEU A 97 4.01 8.67 -15.71
N ILE A 98 4.54 7.47 -15.98
CA ILE A 98 5.39 6.71 -15.05
C ILE A 98 6.63 7.53 -14.69
N GLU A 99 7.34 8.03 -15.69
CA GLU A 99 8.56 8.82 -15.49
C GLU A 99 8.28 10.11 -14.72
N LYS A 100 7.13 10.74 -14.94
CA LYS A 100 6.73 11.94 -14.19
C LYS A 100 6.35 11.61 -12.74
N ALA A 101 5.64 10.50 -12.51
CA ALA A 101 5.15 10.11 -11.19
C ALA A 101 6.25 9.58 -10.27
N LEU A 102 7.17 8.79 -10.81
CA LEU A 102 8.27 8.17 -10.06
C LEU A 102 9.58 8.97 -10.13
N GLY A 103 9.67 9.93 -11.06
CA GLY A 103 10.87 10.71 -11.30
C GLY A 103 11.01 11.96 -10.42
N PRO A 104 12.00 12.83 -10.74
CA PRO A 104 12.38 14.00 -9.93
C PRO A 104 11.23 14.99 -9.66
N LYS A 105 10.29 15.03 -10.61
CA LYS A 105 9.20 16.01 -10.70
C LYS A 105 7.99 15.62 -9.85
N SER A 106 8.00 14.48 -9.18
CA SER A 106 6.94 14.08 -8.25
C SER A 106 6.77 15.05 -7.07
N LYS A 107 7.85 15.76 -6.69
CA LYS A 107 7.89 16.65 -5.52
C LYS A 107 7.32 18.06 -5.73
N SER A 108 6.93 18.45 -6.94
CA SER A 108 6.28 19.75 -7.14
C SER A 108 4.78 19.64 -6.86
N THR A 109 4.35 20.19 -5.72
CA THR A 109 2.96 20.32 -5.25
C THR A 109 2.01 21.00 -6.26
N GLU A 110 2.51 21.54 -7.36
CA GLU A 110 1.70 22.15 -8.43
C GLU A 110 1.46 21.24 -9.65
N GLY A 111 2.20 20.14 -9.80
CA GLY A 111 2.21 19.29 -11.00
C GLY A 111 1.41 17.98 -10.92
N VAL A 112 0.95 17.60 -9.72
CA VAL A 112 0.16 16.39 -9.41
C VAL A 112 -1.35 16.66 -9.45
N LYS A 113 -1.79 17.77 -10.06
CA LYS A 113 -3.23 18.10 -10.18
C LYS A 113 -4.01 17.22 -11.17
N ASN A 114 -3.31 16.45 -12.00
CA ASN A 114 -3.91 15.59 -13.04
C ASN A 114 -3.68 14.09 -12.82
N TRP A 115 -3.15 13.67 -11.66
CA TRP A 115 -3.07 12.24 -11.37
C TRP A 115 -4.42 11.78 -10.79
N PRO A 116 -5.00 10.66 -11.23
CA PRO A 116 -6.12 10.03 -10.54
C PRO A 116 -5.61 9.41 -9.24
N SER A 117 -5.04 10.21 -8.33
CA SER A 117 -4.50 9.70 -7.09
C SER A 117 -5.64 9.30 -6.17
N LYS A 118 -5.71 8.01 -5.88
CA LYS A 118 -6.60 7.45 -4.88
C LYS A 118 -6.04 7.78 -3.49
N HIS A 119 -6.17 9.00 -2.97
CA HIS A 119 -5.75 9.36 -1.59
C HIS A 119 -6.92 9.78 -0.69
N VAL A 120 -7.07 9.11 0.46
CA VAL A 120 -7.90 9.45 1.64
C VAL A 120 -7.27 10.61 2.38
N GLY A 121 -8.09 11.55 2.85
CA GLY A 121 -7.64 12.74 3.58
C GLY A 121 -7.89 14.03 2.81
N VAL A 122 -8.01 15.13 3.57
CA VAL A 122 -8.20 16.48 3.03
C VAL A 122 -6.90 16.94 2.37
N HIS A 123 -6.66 16.48 1.15
CA HIS A 123 -5.86 17.22 0.19
C HIS A 123 -6.77 18.31 -0.40
N SER A 124 -6.22 19.50 -0.60
CA SER A 124 -6.89 20.66 -1.21
C SER A 124 -7.20 20.45 -2.71
N VAL A 125 -7.87 19.34 -3.02
CA VAL A 125 -8.40 18.96 -4.32
C VAL A 125 -9.89 18.65 -4.11
N GLY A 126 -10.64 19.69 -3.80
CA GLY A 126 -12.10 19.70 -3.81
C GLY A 126 -12.76 19.52 -2.44
N ASP A 127 -13.91 20.15 -2.34
CA ASP A 127 -14.75 20.31 -1.16
C ASP A 127 -15.48 18.99 -0.80
N TYR A 128 -14.73 17.92 -0.48
CA TYR A 128 -15.28 16.59 -0.21
C TYR A 128 -15.02 16.11 1.23
N THR A 129 -16.01 15.45 1.81
CA THR A 129 -15.94 14.77 3.11
C THR A 129 -15.69 13.28 2.90
N ALA A 130 -14.62 12.75 3.50
CA ALA A 130 -14.30 11.32 3.44
C ALA A 130 -15.03 10.55 4.56
N ILE A 131 -15.76 9.50 4.20
CA ILE A 131 -16.48 8.60 5.10
C ILE A 131 -15.85 7.21 4.99
N GLU A 132 -15.45 6.66 6.13
CA GLU A 132 -14.94 5.30 6.24
C GLU A 132 -15.98 4.42 6.90
N LEU A 133 -16.31 3.30 6.26
CA LEU A 133 -17.30 2.33 6.71
C LEU A 133 -16.66 0.96 6.83
N ILE A 134 -16.82 0.31 7.98
CA ILE A 134 -16.43 -1.08 8.18
C ILE A 134 -17.55 -1.88 8.84
N GLY A 135 -17.81 -3.08 8.33
CA GLY A 135 -18.93 -3.89 8.79
C GLY A 135 -18.92 -5.32 8.26
N ARG A 136 -20.00 -6.06 8.51
CA ARG A 136 -20.23 -7.36 7.87
C ARG A 136 -20.86 -7.16 6.50
N ASP A 137 -20.28 -7.82 5.51
CA ASP A 137 -20.80 -7.80 4.16
C ASP A 137 -22.08 -8.65 4.07
N ARG A 138 -23.10 -8.13 3.40
CA ARG A 138 -24.37 -8.82 3.13
C ARG A 138 -24.98 -8.33 1.81
N PRO A 139 -25.75 -9.18 1.12
CA PRO A 139 -26.52 -8.74 -0.05
C PRO A 139 -27.40 -7.53 0.30
N GLY A 140 -27.39 -6.52 -0.58
CA GLY A 140 -28.19 -5.29 -0.41
C GLY A 140 -27.51 -4.18 0.40
N LEU A 141 -26.40 -4.45 1.11
CA LEU A 141 -25.75 -3.45 1.97
C LEU A 141 -25.35 -2.17 1.24
N LEU A 142 -24.68 -2.28 0.09
CA LEU A 142 -24.30 -1.10 -0.71
C LEU A 142 -25.52 -0.33 -1.23
N SER A 143 -26.63 -1.02 -1.49
CA SER A 143 -27.89 -0.38 -1.89
C SER A 143 -28.48 0.43 -0.74
N GLU A 144 -28.44 -0.10 0.49
CA GLU A 144 -28.91 0.60 1.69
C GLU A 144 -28.03 1.82 2.01
N ILE A 145 -26.70 1.68 1.90
CA ILE A 145 -25.75 2.79 2.04
C ILE A 145 -26.05 3.88 1.01
N SER A 146 -26.20 3.50 -0.26
CA SER A 146 -26.51 4.44 -1.35
C SER A 146 -27.85 5.14 -1.12
N ALA A 147 -28.85 4.43 -0.59
CA ALA A 147 -30.15 5.00 -0.27
C ALA A 147 -30.06 6.06 0.83
N VAL A 148 -29.27 5.82 1.88
CA VAL A 148 -29.03 6.83 2.95
C VAL A 148 -28.38 8.08 2.39
N LEU A 149 -27.32 7.93 1.60
CA LEU A 149 -26.61 9.06 1.00
C LEU A 149 -27.53 9.87 0.07
N ALA A 150 -28.31 9.19 -0.77
CA ALA A 150 -29.27 9.85 -1.67
C ALA A 150 -30.39 10.56 -0.91
N ASN A 151 -30.94 9.95 0.15
CA ASN A 151 -32.00 10.55 0.98
C ASN A 151 -31.52 11.78 1.75
N LEU A 152 -30.25 11.82 2.13
CA LEU A 152 -29.62 12.97 2.79
C LEU A 152 -29.05 13.98 1.81
N HIS A 153 -29.30 13.80 0.50
CA HIS A 153 -28.82 14.65 -0.59
C HIS A 153 -27.31 14.82 -0.61
N PHE A 154 -26.56 13.78 -0.22
CA PHE A 154 -25.12 13.71 -0.45
C PHE A 154 -24.86 13.11 -1.82
N ASN A 155 -23.96 13.74 -2.57
CA ASN A 155 -23.48 13.20 -3.83
C ASN A 155 -22.15 12.48 -3.62
N VAL A 156 -21.99 11.32 -4.25
CA VAL A 156 -20.80 10.47 -4.12
C VAL A 156 -19.86 10.79 -5.27
N PHE A 157 -18.73 11.41 -4.96
CA PHE A 157 -17.70 11.73 -5.93
C PHE A 157 -16.85 10.50 -6.29
N ALA A 158 -16.42 9.76 -5.28
CA ALA A 158 -15.64 8.55 -5.43
C ALA A 158 -15.97 7.55 -4.32
N ALA A 159 -15.87 6.27 -4.62
CA ALA A 159 -16.12 5.18 -3.70
C ALA A 159 -15.15 4.04 -4.00
N GLU A 160 -14.47 3.54 -2.97
CA GLU A 160 -13.64 2.34 -3.07
C GLU A 160 -14.12 1.35 -2.01
N VAL A 161 -14.41 0.12 -2.43
CA VAL A 161 -15.06 -0.90 -1.60
C VAL A 161 -14.29 -2.20 -1.70
N TRP A 162 -13.84 -2.71 -0.56
CA TRP A 162 -13.16 -4.00 -0.43
C TRP A 162 -14.00 -4.97 0.39
N THR A 163 -14.08 -6.21 -0.08
CA THR A 163 -14.75 -7.29 0.63
C THR A 163 -13.78 -8.45 0.87
N HIS A 164 -13.68 -8.89 2.11
CA HIS A 164 -12.83 -10.01 2.50
C HIS A 164 -13.45 -10.76 3.68
N ASN A 165 -13.46 -12.08 3.66
CA ASN A 165 -13.99 -12.92 4.76
C ASN A 165 -15.38 -12.50 5.31
N ARG A 166 -16.32 -12.14 4.43
CA ARG A 166 -17.65 -11.59 4.79
C ARG A 166 -17.61 -10.28 5.59
N ARG A 167 -16.50 -9.56 5.53
CA ARG A 167 -16.33 -8.18 5.99
C ARG A 167 -16.26 -7.27 4.78
N ILE A 168 -16.72 -6.05 4.99
CA ILE A 168 -16.64 -4.97 4.02
C ILE A 168 -15.88 -3.81 4.67
N ALA A 169 -14.95 -3.23 3.92
CA ALA A 169 -14.36 -1.93 4.19
C ALA A 169 -14.67 -1.03 3.00
N CYS A 170 -15.08 0.20 3.25
CA CYS A 170 -15.51 1.13 2.22
C CYS A 170 -15.05 2.54 2.58
N VAL A 171 -14.46 3.24 1.62
CA VAL A 171 -14.12 4.65 1.72
C VAL A 171 -14.90 5.41 0.66
N LEU A 172 -15.65 6.42 1.08
CA LEU A 172 -16.52 7.23 0.24
C LEU A 172 -16.11 8.70 0.34
N TYR A 173 -16.06 9.39 -0.79
CA TYR A 173 -15.94 10.85 -0.84
C TYR A 173 -17.29 11.41 -1.22
N VAL A 174 -17.84 12.19 -0.31
CA VAL A 174 -19.14 12.81 -0.52
C VAL A 174 -19.01 14.32 -0.53
N ASN A 175 -19.87 14.98 -1.29
CA ASN A 175 -20.10 16.42 -1.17
C ASN A 175 -21.58 16.69 -0.90
N ASP A 176 -21.88 17.89 -0.43
CA ASP A 176 -23.27 18.34 -0.33
C ASP A 176 -23.87 18.55 -1.72
N ALA A 177 -25.19 18.65 -1.80
CA ALA A 177 -25.94 18.90 -3.03
C ALA A 177 -25.50 20.17 -3.79
N THR A 178 -24.80 21.09 -3.12
CA THR A 178 -24.22 22.32 -3.67
C THR A 178 -22.79 22.13 -4.19
N ASN A 179 -22.26 20.89 -4.18
CA ASN A 179 -20.87 20.53 -4.46
C ASN A 179 -19.85 21.18 -3.51
N GLN A 180 -20.27 21.55 -2.30
CA GLN A 180 -19.40 22.06 -1.24
C GLN A 180 -19.20 21.01 -0.14
N VAL A 181 -18.25 21.28 0.76
CA VAL A 181 -17.93 20.39 1.89
C VAL A 181 -19.19 20.26 2.72
N ALA A 182 -19.53 19.03 3.07
CA ALA A 182 -20.60 18.76 4.00
C ALA A 182 -20.16 19.20 5.40
N ASP A 183 -20.30 20.49 5.72
CA ASP A 183 -19.86 21.11 6.97
C ASP A 183 -21.00 21.26 8.00
N ASP A 184 -22.23 20.83 7.66
CA ASP A 184 -23.34 20.84 8.60
C ASP A 184 -23.23 19.65 9.58
N PRO A 185 -22.85 19.88 10.85
CA PRO A 185 -22.62 18.81 11.82
C PRO A 185 -23.89 18.01 12.12
N LYS A 186 -25.09 18.59 11.96
CA LYS A 186 -26.35 17.87 12.22
C LYS A 186 -26.65 16.85 11.13
N ARG A 187 -26.35 17.19 9.88
CA ARG A 187 -26.52 16.28 8.74
C ARG A 187 -25.48 15.17 8.78
N LEU A 188 -24.23 15.49 9.13
CA LEU A 188 -23.18 14.50 9.33
C LEU A 188 -23.52 13.53 10.47
N SER A 189 -24.01 14.03 11.61
CA SER A 189 -24.39 13.16 12.73
C SER A 189 -25.56 12.23 12.38
N LEU A 190 -26.56 12.75 11.64
CA LEU A 190 -27.69 11.95 11.19
C LEU A 190 -27.25 10.87 10.21
N MET A 191 -26.35 11.22 9.28
CA MET A 191 -25.75 10.27 8.35
C MET A 191 -24.97 9.18 9.08
N GLU A 192 -24.09 9.56 10.02
CA GLU A 192 -23.30 8.63 10.81
C GLU A 192 -24.19 7.67 11.60
N GLU A 193 -25.26 8.17 12.22
CA GLU A 193 -26.23 7.36 12.94
C GLU A 193 -26.93 6.35 12.00
N GLN A 194 -27.43 6.80 10.85
CA GLN A 194 -28.13 5.94 9.89
C GLN A 194 -27.20 4.87 9.29
N LEU A 195 -25.97 5.24 8.93
CA LEU A 195 -24.97 4.31 8.40
C LEU A 195 -24.53 3.30 9.46
N ASN A 196 -24.32 3.73 10.72
CA ASN A 196 -24.01 2.82 11.82
C ASN A 196 -25.14 1.81 12.07
N ASN A 197 -26.40 2.25 11.99
CA ASN A 197 -27.56 1.36 12.13
C ASN A 197 -27.60 0.28 11.03
N ILE A 198 -27.31 0.67 9.79
CA ILE A 198 -27.23 -0.27 8.65
C ILE A 198 -26.07 -1.26 8.82
N LEU A 199 -24.91 -0.80 9.28
CA LEU A 199 -23.72 -1.63 9.38
C LEU A 199 -23.74 -2.62 10.56
N ARG A 200 -24.40 -2.27 11.69
CA ARG A 200 -24.51 -3.17 12.85
C ARG A 200 -25.35 -4.42 12.54
N GLY A 201 -26.40 -4.29 11.73
CA GLY A 201 -27.34 -5.39 11.48
C GLY A 201 -27.96 -5.96 12.77
N CYS A 202 -28.64 -7.11 12.71
CA CYS A 202 -29.34 -7.70 13.86
C CYS A 202 -28.44 -8.44 14.88
N ASP A 203 -27.13 -8.55 14.64
CA ASP A 203 -26.24 -9.43 15.43
C ASP A 203 -25.16 -8.58 16.11
N GLY A 204 -25.32 -8.39 17.42
CA GLY A 204 -24.65 -7.36 18.23
C GLY A 204 -23.17 -7.59 18.58
N GLU A 205 -22.41 -8.43 17.86
CA GLU A 205 -21.10 -8.89 18.34
C GLU A 205 -19.85 -8.35 17.61
N LYS A 206 -19.96 -7.64 16.49
CA LYS A 206 -18.78 -6.98 15.88
C LYS A 206 -19.05 -5.50 15.60
N VAL A 207 -18.11 -4.66 16.04
CA VAL A 207 -18.21 -3.20 16.04
C VAL A 207 -18.14 -2.68 14.60
N ALA A 208 -19.30 -2.57 13.96
CA ALA A 208 -19.46 -1.73 12.79
C ALA A 208 -19.12 -0.29 13.17
N ARG A 209 -18.27 0.36 12.38
CA ARG A 209 -17.86 1.74 12.61
C ARG A 209 -18.02 2.55 11.34
N THR A 210 -18.56 3.74 11.52
CA THR A 210 -18.46 4.87 10.59
C THR A 210 -17.49 5.86 11.21
N SER A 211 -16.48 6.29 10.47
CA SER A 211 -15.56 7.34 10.92
C SER A 211 -15.25 8.32 9.80
N PHE A 212 -15.10 9.59 10.16
CA PHE A 212 -14.62 10.63 9.26
C PHE A 212 -13.09 10.74 9.38
N SER A 213 -12.39 10.65 8.26
CA SER A 213 -10.92 10.61 8.24
C SER A 213 -10.32 11.96 7.89
N MET A 214 -9.33 12.41 8.67
CA MET A 214 -8.63 13.69 8.47
C MET A 214 -7.17 13.54 7.98
N GLY A 215 -6.72 12.33 7.62
CA GLY A 215 -5.31 12.06 7.27
C GLY A 215 -5.09 11.66 5.81
N SER A 216 -4.01 12.15 5.19
CA SER A 216 -3.58 11.84 3.81
C SER A 216 -3.00 10.41 3.68
N THR A 217 -3.84 9.39 3.48
CA THR A 217 -3.43 8.00 3.24
C THR A 217 -3.97 7.52 1.89
N HIS A 218 -3.19 6.80 1.08
CA HIS A 218 -3.71 6.15 -0.14
C HIS A 218 -4.96 5.26 0.12
N MET A 219 -5.98 5.26 -0.73
CA MET A 219 -7.28 4.57 -0.52
C MET A 219 -7.10 3.08 -0.33
N ASP A 220 -6.34 2.42 -1.22
CA ASP A 220 -6.10 0.98 -1.11
C ASP A 220 -5.35 0.66 0.19
N ARG A 221 -4.40 1.53 0.58
CA ARG A 221 -3.68 1.36 1.86
C ARG A 221 -4.61 1.56 3.04
N ARG A 222 -5.52 2.54 2.98
CA ARG A 222 -6.46 2.81 4.06
C ARG A 222 -7.46 1.66 4.22
N LEU A 223 -7.98 1.12 3.13
CA LEU A 223 -8.85 -0.05 3.13
C LEU A 223 -8.13 -1.28 3.69
N HIS A 224 -6.86 -1.49 3.30
CA HIS A 224 -6.00 -2.52 3.88
C HIS A 224 -5.89 -2.37 5.41
N GLN A 225 -5.60 -1.16 5.91
CA GLN A 225 -5.50 -0.87 7.35
C GLN A 225 -6.83 -1.08 8.08
N MET A 226 -7.96 -0.71 7.45
CA MET A 226 -9.29 -0.90 8.02
C MET A 226 -9.60 -2.38 8.22
N LEU A 227 -9.39 -3.23 7.20
CA LEU A 227 -9.58 -4.67 7.30
C LEU A 227 -8.61 -5.31 8.31
N PHE A 228 -7.36 -4.89 8.30
CA PHE A 228 -6.36 -5.35 9.27
C PHE A 228 -6.78 -5.04 10.72
N ALA A 229 -7.19 -3.81 11.01
CA ALA A 229 -7.63 -3.38 12.34
C ALA A 229 -8.88 -4.14 12.83
N ASP A 230 -9.73 -4.59 11.89
CA ASP A 230 -10.92 -5.38 12.17
C ASP A 230 -10.64 -6.88 12.43
N ARG A 231 -9.41 -7.33 12.16
CA ARG A 231 -8.94 -8.70 12.41
C ARG A 231 -9.80 -9.76 11.72
N ASP A 232 -10.25 -9.45 10.51
CA ASP A 232 -11.03 -10.37 9.68
C ASP A 232 -10.27 -11.66 9.32
N TYR A 233 -8.94 -11.65 9.45
CA TYR A 233 -8.04 -12.80 9.30
C TYR A 233 -8.09 -13.80 10.47
N GLU A 234 -8.42 -13.38 11.70
CA GLU A 234 -8.46 -14.29 12.88
C GLU A 234 -9.69 -15.21 12.86
N SER A 235 -10.84 -14.67 12.45
CA SER A 235 -12.13 -15.39 12.47
C SER A 235 -12.18 -16.59 11.51
N TYR A 236 -11.32 -16.60 10.49
CA TYR A 236 -11.26 -17.64 9.45
C TYR A 236 -10.24 -18.74 9.76
N ALA A 237 -9.28 -18.48 10.65
CA ALA A 237 -8.28 -19.47 11.09
C ALA A 237 -8.94 -20.63 11.85
N VAL A 238 -9.96 -20.34 12.66
CA VAL A 238 -10.72 -21.35 13.43
C VAL A 238 -11.68 -22.16 12.54
N ALA A 239 -12.26 -21.54 11.50
CA ALA A 239 -13.25 -22.20 10.64
C ALA A 239 -12.63 -23.12 9.57
N ARG A 240 -11.35 -22.95 9.23
CA ARG A 240 -10.69 -23.69 8.15
C ARG A 240 -10.08 -25.03 8.54
N GLU A 241 -10.06 -25.40 9.83
CA GLU A 241 -9.51 -26.69 10.24
C GLU A 241 -10.26 -27.89 9.62
N VAL A 242 -11.50 -27.72 9.15
CA VAL A 242 -12.35 -28.86 8.76
C VAL A 242 -12.53 -29.08 7.25
N ASP A 243 -12.52 -28.07 6.36
CA ASP A 243 -13.09 -28.27 4.99
C ASP A 243 -12.34 -27.68 3.77
N SER A 244 -11.10 -27.20 3.87
CA SER A 244 -10.36 -26.66 2.70
C SER A 244 -9.19 -27.56 2.26
N PRO A 245 -9.04 -27.89 0.96
CA PRO A 245 -7.90 -28.67 0.48
C PRO A 245 -6.58 -27.93 0.74
N PRO A 246 -5.49 -28.65 1.10
CA PRO A 246 -4.21 -28.05 1.53
C PRO A 246 -3.54 -27.18 0.45
N SER A 247 -3.91 -27.31 -0.83
CA SER A 247 -3.34 -26.57 -1.96
C SER A 247 -3.75 -25.11 -2.07
N LEU A 248 -4.78 -24.66 -1.33
CA LEU A 248 -5.27 -23.28 -1.35
C LEU A 248 -4.75 -22.42 -0.19
N ARG A 249 -3.98 -23.01 0.75
CA ARG A 249 -3.47 -22.28 1.91
C ARG A 249 -2.18 -21.56 1.54
N PRO A 250 -2.04 -20.26 1.88
CA PRO A 250 -0.75 -19.59 1.76
C PRO A 250 0.24 -20.28 2.69
N ARG A 251 1.44 -20.57 2.17
CA ARG A 251 2.55 -21.11 2.95
C ARG A 251 3.53 -19.98 3.21
N ILE A 252 3.63 -19.59 4.47
CA ILE A 252 4.54 -18.54 4.94
C ILE A 252 5.61 -19.20 5.79
N THR A 253 6.87 -18.97 5.46
CA THR A 253 8.03 -19.41 6.24
C THR A 253 8.84 -18.20 6.65
N ILE A 254 9.28 -18.17 7.90
CA ILE A 254 10.12 -17.11 8.45
C ILE A 254 11.40 -17.77 8.96
N GLU A 255 12.52 -17.36 8.38
CA GLU A 255 13.85 -17.85 8.75
C GLU A 255 14.66 -16.68 9.31
N ARG A 256 15.11 -16.81 10.56
CA ARG A 256 15.93 -15.77 11.22
C ARG A 256 17.41 -16.04 10.96
N CYS A 257 18.12 -15.06 10.43
CA CYS A 257 19.56 -15.14 10.23
C CYS A 257 20.28 -14.42 11.38
N GLU A 258 20.71 -15.16 12.41
CA GLU A 258 21.33 -14.59 13.61
C GLU A 258 22.68 -13.89 13.31
N GLU A 259 23.45 -14.40 12.35
CA GLU A 259 24.76 -13.83 12.00
C GLU A 259 24.67 -12.44 11.35
N LYS A 260 23.55 -12.15 10.66
CA LYS A 260 23.38 -10.91 9.88
C LYS A 260 22.25 -10.02 10.39
N GLY A 261 21.56 -10.41 11.46
CA GLY A 261 20.54 -9.59 12.12
C GLY A 261 19.18 -9.51 11.42
N TYR A 262 19.02 -10.04 10.20
CA TYR A 262 17.77 -9.96 9.43
C TYR A 262 16.92 -11.24 9.51
N SER A 263 15.65 -11.11 9.11
CA SER A 263 14.74 -12.24 8.89
C SER A 263 14.34 -12.35 7.42
N VAL A 264 14.19 -13.58 6.93
CA VAL A 264 13.71 -13.88 5.58
C VAL A 264 12.28 -14.37 5.68
N VAL A 265 11.36 -13.65 5.06
CA VAL A 265 9.95 -14.01 4.94
C VAL A 265 9.73 -14.54 3.53
N SER A 266 9.37 -15.81 3.41
CA SER A 266 8.99 -16.43 2.15
C SER A 266 7.50 -16.73 2.14
N VAL A 267 6.79 -16.09 1.22
CA VAL A 267 5.35 -16.22 1.01
C VAL A 267 5.10 -16.96 -0.30
N LYS A 268 4.49 -18.14 -0.23
CA LYS A 268 4.00 -18.88 -1.40
C LYS A 268 2.48 -19.00 -1.33
N CYS A 269 1.77 -18.42 -2.28
CA CYS A 269 0.32 -18.43 -2.30
C CYS A 269 -0.23 -18.42 -3.73
N LYS A 270 -1.56 -18.54 -3.86
CA LYS A 270 -2.24 -18.32 -5.14
C LYS A 270 -2.08 -16.85 -5.53
N ASP A 271 -1.64 -16.61 -6.76
CA ASP A 271 -1.45 -15.25 -7.24
C ASP A 271 -2.79 -14.53 -7.42
N ARG A 272 -2.77 -13.22 -7.19
CA ARG A 272 -3.90 -12.32 -7.37
C ARG A 272 -3.41 -10.89 -7.61
N ALA A 273 -4.27 -10.10 -8.25
CA ALA A 273 -4.03 -8.67 -8.38
C ALA A 273 -3.75 -8.03 -7.01
N LYS A 274 -2.82 -7.07 -7.00
CA LYS A 274 -2.38 -6.31 -5.81
C LYS A 274 -1.76 -7.16 -4.69
N LEU A 275 -1.39 -8.42 -4.92
CA LEU A 275 -0.76 -9.26 -3.88
C LEU A 275 0.54 -8.65 -3.34
N MET A 276 1.41 -8.13 -4.21
CA MET A 276 2.64 -7.46 -3.80
C MET A 276 2.35 -6.20 -2.98
N PHE A 277 1.36 -5.41 -3.38
CA PHE A 277 0.91 -4.24 -2.64
C PHE A 277 0.49 -4.63 -1.21
N ASP A 278 -0.35 -5.66 -1.06
CA ASP A 278 -0.82 -6.10 0.25
C ASP A 278 0.33 -6.61 1.14
N ILE A 279 1.29 -7.34 0.58
CA ILE A 279 2.47 -7.83 1.33
C ILE A 279 3.34 -6.67 1.79
N VAL A 280 3.65 -5.72 0.90
CA VAL A 280 4.46 -4.53 1.25
C VAL A 280 3.72 -3.66 2.27
N CYS A 281 2.40 -3.46 2.12
CA CYS A 281 1.57 -2.78 3.10
C CYS A 281 1.61 -3.47 4.46
N THR A 282 1.39 -4.78 4.49
CA THR A 282 1.43 -5.56 5.74
C THR A 282 2.77 -5.42 6.45
N LEU A 283 3.88 -5.59 5.73
CA LEU A 283 5.22 -5.46 6.30
C LEU A 283 5.48 -4.04 6.81
N THR A 284 5.09 -3.02 6.04
CA THR A 284 5.28 -1.61 6.42
C THR A 284 4.43 -1.23 7.63
N ASP A 285 3.16 -1.64 7.67
CA ASP A 285 2.25 -1.35 8.77
C ASP A 285 2.67 -2.10 10.06
N MET A 286 3.34 -3.25 9.93
CA MET A 286 4.02 -3.95 11.03
C MET A 286 5.40 -3.37 11.39
N GLN A 287 5.82 -2.26 10.78
CA GLN A 287 7.11 -1.60 11.00
C GLN A 287 8.34 -2.46 10.63
N TYR A 288 8.20 -3.32 9.62
CA TYR A 288 9.34 -3.98 8.98
C TYR A 288 9.80 -3.19 7.77
N VAL A 289 11.11 -3.14 7.56
CA VAL A 289 11.73 -2.56 6.36
C VAL A 289 12.20 -3.69 5.47
N VAL A 290 11.75 -3.68 4.21
CA VAL A 290 12.24 -4.59 3.18
C VAL A 290 13.48 -3.96 2.56
N PHE A 291 14.65 -4.59 2.73
CA PHE A 291 15.89 -4.14 2.07
C PHE A 291 16.21 -4.95 0.82
N HIS A 292 15.85 -6.24 0.81
CA HIS A 292 15.88 -7.05 -0.39
C HIS A 292 14.57 -7.78 -0.57
N ALA A 293 14.11 -7.89 -1.81
CA ALA A 293 13.05 -8.84 -2.11
C ALA A 293 13.14 -9.36 -3.54
N THR A 294 12.68 -10.59 -3.71
CA THR A 294 12.44 -11.21 -5.02
C THR A 294 10.98 -11.61 -5.09
N VAL A 295 10.28 -11.07 -6.08
CA VAL A 295 8.88 -11.37 -6.38
C VAL A 295 8.84 -12.11 -7.70
N SER A 296 8.06 -13.19 -7.75
CA SER A 296 7.82 -13.94 -8.98
C SER A 296 6.41 -14.50 -8.99
N SER A 297 5.72 -14.31 -10.10
CA SER A 297 4.49 -14.99 -10.45
C SER A 297 4.80 -16.09 -11.46
N ASP A 298 4.41 -17.32 -11.14
CA ASP A 298 4.54 -18.50 -11.99
C ASP A 298 3.17 -19.17 -12.13
N GLY A 299 2.50 -18.86 -13.25
CA GLY A 299 1.15 -19.32 -13.54
C GLY A 299 0.14 -18.86 -12.48
N PRO A 300 -0.57 -19.77 -11.80
CA PRO A 300 -1.57 -19.39 -10.79
C PRO A 300 -0.97 -19.14 -9.40
N TYR A 301 0.35 -19.24 -9.22
CA TYR A 301 1.02 -19.11 -7.92
C TYR A 301 2.03 -17.97 -7.92
N ALA A 302 2.13 -17.28 -6.79
CA ALA A 302 3.15 -16.29 -6.53
C ALA A 302 4.10 -16.79 -5.44
N LEU A 303 5.38 -16.48 -5.62
CA LEU A 303 6.44 -16.63 -4.62
C LEU A 303 7.09 -15.28 -4.39
N GLN A 304 7.07 -14.83 -3.15
CA GLN A 304 7.73 -13.61 -2.70
C GLN A 304 8.68 -13.95 -1.57
N VAL A 305 9.95 -13.61 -1.73
CA VAL A 305 10.99 -13.77 -0.71
C VAL A 305 11.47 -12.38 -0.34
N CYS A 306 11.14 -11.94 0.87
CA CYS A 306 11.49 -10.62 1.39
C CYS A 306 12.49 -10.78 2.54
N TYR A 307 13.58 -10.05 2.45
CA TYR A 307 14.53 -9.87 3.52
C TYR A 307 14.13 -8.61 4.28
N ILE A 308 13.75 -8.82 5.53
CA ILE A 308 13.22 -7.78 6.38
C ILE A 308 14.14 -7.55 7.57
N ASP A 309 14.20 -6.30 7.97
CA ASP A 309 14.72 -5.90 9.26
C ASP A 309 13.59 -5.27 10.08
N ILE A 310 13.64 -5.47 11.39
CA ILE A 310 12.73 -4.78 12.31
C ILE A 310 13.21 -3.34 12.38
N VAL A 311 12.32 -2.36 12.20
CA VAL A 311 12.66 -0.99 12.57
C VAL A 311 13.07 -1.01 14.03
N PHE A 312 14.35 -0.76 14.17
CA PHE A 312 15.16 -0.71 15.35
C PHE A 312 14.48 0.20 16.40
N CYS A 313 13.57 -0.38 17.21
CA CYS A 313 13.19 0.15 18.53
C CYS A 313 14.43 0.20 19.47
N MET A 314 15.56 -0.33 19.02
CA MET A 314 16.88 -0.18 19.61
C MET A 314 17.54 1.20 19.34
N LEU A 315 17.06 2.08 18.43
CA LEU A 315 17.81 3.29 17.97
C LEU A 315 17.36 4.44 18.86
N ILE A 316 16.12 4.36 19.34
CA ILE A 316 15.70 5.13 20.50
C ILE A 316 16.40 4.62 21.76
N TYR A 317 16.67 3.31 21.90
CA TYR A 317 17.39 2.81 23.07
C TYR A 317 18.88 3.17 23.08
N GLU A 318 19.58 3.16 21.95
CA GLU A 318 20.99 3.58 21.88
C GLU A 318 21.14 5.11 21.81
N SER A 319 20.30 5.84 21.08
CA SER A 319 20.34 7.31 21.13
C SER A 319 19.87 7.89 22.47
N CYS A 320 19.00 7.21 23.24
CA CYS A 320 18.69 7.62 24.62
C CYS A 320 19.69 7.11 25.67
N LYS A 321 20.61 6.22 25.31
CA LYS A 321 21.69 5.78 26.22
C LYS A 321 22.90 6.69 26.12
N GLU A 322 23.16 7.29 24.96
CA GLU A 322 24.23 8.28 24.77
C GLU A 322 23.90 9.68 25.33
N GLU A 323 22.66 9.93 25.77
CA GLU A 323 22.28 11.19 26.45
C GLU A 323 22.20 11.08 27.99
N ILE A 324 22.55 9.93 28.60
CA ILE A 324 22.50 9.73 30.07
C ILE A 324 23.84 9.24 30.68
N GLU A 325 24.95 9.25 29.94
CA GLU A 325 26.32 9.18 30.52
C GLU A 325 27.10 10.48 30.29
#